data_AF-A0A3S9Y4S5-F1
#
_entry.id   AF-A0A3S9Y4S5-F1
#
_cell.length_a   1.000
_cell.length_b   1.000
_cell.length_c   1.000
_cell.angle_alpha   90.00
_cell.angle_beta   90.00
_cell.angle_gamma   90.00
#
_symmetry.space_group_name_H-M   'P 1'
#
loop_
_entity.id
_entity.type
_entity.pdbx_description
1 polymer ?
#
loop_
_entity_poly.entity_id
_entity_poly.type
_entity_poly.pdbx_seq_one_letter_code
_entity_poly.pdbx_strand_id
1 'polypeptide(L)'
;MSTNANVNDDKLEVWIDQDLCTGDGICVEYVPEVFELDIDGLAYVKDEDDELRQEPRATVPLPLDLIRDVADSAKECPGECIHVRRVKDAVEVYGPEAESA
;
A
#
# COMPACT_ATOMS: atom_id res chain seq x y z
N MET A 1 -18.64 -22.36 -8.85
CA MET A 1 -18.63 -21.02 -9.49
C MET A 1 -17.30 -20.40 -9.12
N SER A 2 -16.25 -20.69 -9.90
CA SER A 2 -14.91 -20.14 -9.66
C SER A 2 -14.77 -18.86 -10.45
N THR A 3 -14.79 -17.73 -9.77
CA THR A 3 -14.44 -16.45 -10.38
C THR A 3 -12.92 -16.35 -10.34
N ASN A 4 -12.27 -16.65 -11.46
CA ASN A 4 -10.88 -16.23 -11.68
C ASN A 4 -10.88 -14.70 -11.73
N ALA A 5 -10.65 -14.06 -10.59
CA ALA A 5 -10.35 -12.64 -10.55
C ALA A 5 -8.93 -12.47 -11.09
N ASN A 6 -8.84 -12.12 -12.36
CA ASN A 6 -7.60 -11.74 -13.01
C ASN A 6 -7.18 -10.41 -12.35
N VAL A 7 -6.29 -10.48 -11.33
CA VAL A 7 -5.75 -9.31 -10.60
C VAL A 7 -5.17 -8.26 -11.56
N ASN A 8 -4.84 -8.67 -12.79
CA ASN A 8 -4.22 -7.86 -13.84
C ASN A 8 -5.06 -6.69 -14.40
N ASP A 9 -6.37 -6.56 -14.09
CA ASP A 9 -7.22 -5.48 -14.64
C ASP A 9 -7.92 -4.62 -13.56
N ASP A 10 -7.76 -4.97 -12.28
CA ASP A 10 -8.43 -4.23 -11.21
C ASP A 10 -7.61 -2.99 -10.81
N LYS A 11 -8.27 -1.82 -10.74
CA LYS A 11 -7.66 -0.62 -10.16
C LYS A 11 -7.38 -0.86 -8.68
N LEU A 12 -6.13 -0.66 -8.29
CA LEU A 12 -5.66 -0.81 -6.92
C LEU A 12 -5.42 0.55 -6.28
N GLU A 13 -5.54 0.57 -4.96
CA GLU A 13 -5.14 1.69 -4.12
C GLU A 13 -4.37 1.15 -2.90
N VAL A 14 -3.47 1.98 -2.37
CA VAL A 14 -2.60 1.63 -1.25
C VAL A 14 -2.75 2.63 -0.11
N TRP A 15 -2.62 2.15 1.12
CA TRP A 15 -2.58 2.96 2.33
C TRP A 15 -1.66 2.34 3.39
N ILE A 16 -1.29 3.16 4.39
CA ILE A 16 -0.52 2.74 5.57
C ILE A 16 -1.44 2.74 6.79
N ASP A 17 -1.39 1.68 7.60
CA ASP A 17 -1.94 1.67 8.95
C ASP A 17 -0.95 2.31 9.93
N GLN A 18 -1.27 3.53 10.38
CA GLN A 18 -0.42 4.30 11.28
C GLN A 18 -0.27 3.65 12.66
N ASP A 19 -1.23 2.82 13.11
CA ASP A 19 -1.15 2.15 14.42
C ASP A 19 -0.16 0.99 14.41
N LEU A 20 0.12 0.43 13.23
CA LEU A 20 1.04 -0.70 13.02
C LEU A 20 2.41 -0.26 12.48
N CYS A 21 2.51 0.95 11.92
CA CYS A 21 3.76 1.45 11.35
C CYS A 21 4.83 1.63 12.44
N THR A 22 5.99 1.00 12.24
CA THR A 22 7.14 1.05 13.15
C THR A 22 8.21 2.05 12.75
N GLY A 23 8.04 2.71 11.60
CA GLY A 23 9.01 3.68 11.07
C GLY A 23 10.30 3.07 10.49
N ASP A 24 10.27 1.79 10.07
CA ASP A 24 11.45 1.10 9.52
C ASP A 24 11.98 1.74 8.23
N GLY A 25 11.07 2.21 7.37
CA GLY A 25 11.41 2.94 6.14
C GLY A 25 11.61 2.05 4.90
N ILE A 26 11.53 0.73 5.01
CA ILE A 26 11.68 -0.19 3.86
C ILE A 26 10.75 0.13 2.68
N CYS A 27 9.53 0.62 2.95
CA CYS A 27 8.59 1.05 1.91
C CYS A 27 9.13 2.23 1.10
N VAL A 28 9.80 3.19 1.76
CA VAL A 28 10.43 4.34 1.11
C VAL A 28 11.67 3.91 0.32
N GLU A 29 12.43 2.93 0.82
CA GLU A 29 13.57 2.38 0.09
C GLU A 29 13.16 1.67 -1.20
N TYR A 30 12.01 0.99 -1.19
CA TYR A 30 11.54 0.20 -2.33
C TYR A 30 10.77 1.05 -3.33
N VAL A 31 9.86 1.91 -2.85
CA VAL A 31 8.96 2.71 -3.70
C VAL A 31 8.81 4.14 -3.16
N PRO A 32 9.86 4.98 -3.26
CA PRO A 32 9.83 6.37 -2.77
C PRO A 32 8.84 7.27 -3.53
N GLU A 33 8.36 6.82 -4.68
CA GLU A 33 7.32 7.50 -5.47
C GLU A 33 5.94 7.43 -4.79
N VAL A 34 5.71 6.39 -3.98
CA VAL A 34 4.43 6.14 -3.32
C VAL A 34 4.51 6.40 -1.83
N PHE A 35 5.67 6.15 -1.21
CA PHE A 35 5.84 6.24 0.24
C PHE A 35 6.87 7.29 0.64
N GLU A 36 6.61 7.96 1.75
CA GLU A 36 7.56 8.87 2.38
C GLU A 36 7.42 8.83 3.90
N LEU A 37 8.54 8.99 4.60
CA LEU A 37 8.60 9.02 6.06
C LEU A 37 8.49 10.48 6.54
N ASP A 38 7.50 10.79 7.36
CA ASP A 38 7.33 12.13 7.91
C ASP A 38 8.16 12.32 9.20
N ILE A 39 8.19 13.55 9.70
CA ILE A 39 8.94 13.97 10.89
C ILE A 39 8.47 13.31 12.19
N ASP A 40 7.30 12.69 12.19
CA ASP A 40 6.78 11.94 13.33
C ASP A 40 7.31 10.49 13.39
N GLY A 41 8.06 10.07 12.37
CA GLY A 41 8.64 8.74 12.26
C GLY A 41 7.68 7.70 11.67
N LEU A 42 6.52 8.10 11.13
CA LEU A 42 5.59 7.22 10.44
C LEU A 42 5.69 7.40 8.93
N ALA A 43 5.38 6.33 8.20
CA ALA A 43 5.29 6.36 6.75
C ALA A 43 3.88 6.75 6.30
N TYR A 44 3.80 7.52 5.21
CA TYR A 44 2.57 7.94 4.58
C TYR A 44 2.62 7.64 3.09
N VAL A 45 1.45 7.50 2.49
CA VAL A 45 1.32 7.45 1.03
C VAL A 45 1.29 8.87 0.47
N LYS A 46 1.83 9.05 -0.74
CA LYS A 46 1.73 10.28 -1.52
C LYS A 46 1.31 9.98 -2.96
N ASP A 47 0.65 10.93 -3.58
CA ASP A 47 0.14 10.81 -4.95
C ASP A 47 1.07 11.55 -5.93
N GLU A 48 0.69 11.65 -7.21
CA GLU A 48 1.46 12.34 -8.26
C GLU A 48 1.74 13.84 -7.95
N ASP A 49 1.02 14.44 -7.00
CA ASP A 49 1.22 15.80 -6.50
C ASP A 49 2.34 15.92 -5.46
N ASP A 50 2.98 14.80 -5.08
CA ASP A 50 4.02 14.71 -4.05
C ASP A 50 3.52 15.14 -2.65
N GLU A 51 2.19 15.26 -2.46
CA GLU A 51 1.58 15.61 -1.17
C GLU A 51 1.29 14.35 -0.34
N LEU A 52 1.75 14.36 0.92
CA LEU A 52 1.48 13.28 1.87
C LEU A 52 0.00 13.24 2.28
N ARG A 53 -0.58 12.04 2.25
CA ARG A 53 -1.93 11.79 2.75
C ARG A 53 -1.88 11.41 4.23
N GLN A 54 -1.97 12.42 5.10
CA GLN A 54 -1.85 12.25 6.55
C GLN A 54 -3.17 11.89 7.26
N GLU A 55 -4.30 11.93 6.56
CA GLU A 55 -5.58 11.52 7.14
C GLU A 55 -5.57 10.00 7.42
N PRO A 56 -6.13 9.53 8.56
CA PRO A 56 -6.18 8.11 8.86
C PRO A 56 -6.84 7.31 7.73
N ARG A 57 -6.17 6.23 7.32
CA ARG A 57 -6.61 5.35 6.22
C ARG A 57 -6.77 6.05 4.85
N ALA A 58 -6.13 7.19 4.65
CA ALA A 58 -6.10 7.80 3.33
C ALA A 58 -5.39 6.90 2.33
N THR A 59 -5.94 6.82 1.12
CA THR A 59 -5.43 5.98 0.04
C THR A 59 -4.92 6.84 -1.11
N VAL A 60 -4.01 6.27 -1.89
CA VAL A 60 -3.64 6.78 -3.22
C VAL A 60 -3.84 5.70 -4.27
N PRO A 61 -4.21 6.06 -5.51
CA PRO A 61 -4.21 5.12 -6.62
C PRO A 61 -2.82 4.51 -6.81
N LEU A 62 -2.76 3.22 -7.10
CA LEU A 62 -1.49 2.53 -7.32
C LEU A 62 -1.25 2.35 -8.83
N PRO A 63 -0.21 2.99 -9.42
CA PRO A 63 0.17 2.78 -10.81
C PRO A 63 0.52 1.31 -11.09
N LEU A 64 0.14 0.81 -12.27
CA LEU A 64 0.28 -0.61 -12.64
C LEU A 64 1.73 -1.09 -12.63
N ASP A 65 2.66 -0.20 -12.98
CA ASP A 65 4.11 -0.43 -12.99
C ASP A 65 4.73 -0.53 -11.60
N LEU A 66 4.08 0.03 -10.57
CA LEU A 66 4.55 0.01 -9.18
C LEU A 66 3.91 -1.11 -8.33
N ILE A 67 2.91 -1.82 -8.86
CA ILE A 67 2.18 -2.86 -8.09
C ILE A 67 3.13 -3.88 -7.48
N ARG A 68 4.11 -4.36 -8.26
CA ARG A 68 5.03 -5.40 -7.79
C ARG A 68 5.92 -4.91 -6.65
N ASP A 69 6.48 -3.71 -6.79
CA ASP A 69 7.41 -3.18 -5.80
C ASP A 69 6.68 -2.77 -4.51
N VAL A 70 5.42 -2.30 -4.62
CA VAL A 70 4.55 -2.07 -3.47
C VAL A 70 4.12 -3.38 -2.80
N ALA A 71 3.83 -4.43 -3.57
CA ALA A 71 3.54 -5.75 -3.01
C ALA A 71 4.75 -6.36 -2.27
N ASP A 72 5.95 -6.22 -2.83
CA ASP A 72 7.19 -6.64 -2.17
C ASP A 72 7.44 -5.80 -0.90
N SER A 73 7.15 -4.49 -0.92
CA SER A 73 7.21 -3.63 0.27
C SER A 73 6.24 -4.11 1.36
N ALA A 74 5.00 -4.44 1.00
CA ALA A 74 4.00 -4.93 1.94
C ALA A 74 4.40 -6.25 2.60
N LYS A 75 5.03 -7.15 1.84
CA LYS A 75 5.51 -8.44 2.33
C LYS A 75 6.70 -8.31 3.28
N GLU A 76 7.62 -7.38 3.02
CA GLU A 76 8.84 -7.21 3.81
C GLU A 76 8.66 -6.19 4.95
N CYS A 77 7.52 -5.48 5.02
CA CYS A 77 7.23 -4.52 6.06
C CYS A 77 7.11 -5.22 7.43
N PRO A 78 7.99 -4.94 8.40
CA PRO A 78 7.97 -5.63 9.70
C PRO A 78 6.79 -5.25 10.58
N GLY A 79 6.20 -4.07 10.35
CA GLY A 79 4.97 -3.64 11.03
C GLY A 79 3.70 -4.23 10.41
N GLU A 80 3.81 -4.89 9.25
CA GLU A 80 2.65 -5.36 8.47
C GLU A 80 1.63 -4.25 8.22
N CYS A 81 2.10 -3.01 8.03
CA CYS A 81 1.24 -1.82 8.00
C CYS A 81 0.86 -1.34 6.59
N ILE A 82 1.28 -2.04 5.53
CA ILE A 82 1.00 -1.63 4.14
C ILE A 82 -0.14 -2.48 3.59
N HIS A 83 -1.19 -1.82 3.13
CA HIS A 83 -2.39 -2.47 2.64
C HIS A 83 -2.70 -2.01 1.22
N VAL A 84 -2.87 -2.97 0.31
CA VAL A 84 -3.26 -2.73 -1.08
C VAL A 84 -4.59 -3.42 -1.34
N ARG A 85 -5.58 -2.66 -1.79
CA ARG A 85 -6.93 -3.18 -2.03
C ARG A 85 -7.47 -2.75 -3.38
N ARG A 86 -8.48 -3.49 -3.85
CA ARG A 86 -9.21 -3.14 -5.06
C ARG A 86 -10.14 -1.96 -4.78
N VAL A 87 -10.10 -0.95 -5.63
CA VAL A 87 -10.96 0.25 -5.51
C VAL A 87 -12.45 -0.12 -5.55
N LYS A 88 -12.82 -1.15 -6.31
CA LYS A 88 -14.24 -1.50 -6.56
C LYS A 88 -14.98 -2.10 -5.37
N ASP A 89 -14.28 -2.82 -4.50
CA ASP A 89 -14.88 -3.62 -3.44
C ASP A 89 -14.08 -3.62 -2.13
N ALA A 90 -13.00 -2.85 -2.07
CA ALA A 90 -12.10 -2.72 -0.91
C ALA A 90 -11.50 -4.04 -0.41
N VAL A 91 -11.59 -5.11 -1.20
CA VAL A 91 -10.96 -6.38 -0.87
C VAL A 91 -9.46 -6.21 -0.98
N GLU A 92 -8.77 -6.54 0.09
CA GLU A 92 -7.33 -6.52 0.17
C GLU A 92 -6.72 -7.61 -0.71
N VAL A 93 -5.69 -7.24 -1.45
CA VAL A 93 -5.00 -8.10 -2.42
C VAL A 93 -3.54 -8.30 -2.02
N TYR A 94 -2.93 -7.31 -1.38
CA TYR A 94 -1.63 -7.41 -0.72
C TYR A 94 -1.68 -6.72 0.63
N GLY A 95 -1.01 -7.30 1.62
CA GLY A 95 -1.02 -6.83 3.00
C GLY A 95 -1.49 -7.92 3.97
N PRO A 96 -1.59 -7.60 5.27
CA PRO A 96 -1.88 -8.57 6.33
C PRO A 96 -3.30 -9.17 6.27
N GLU A 97 -4.27 -8.49 5.66
CA GLU A 97 -5.66 -8.95 5.56
C GLU A 97 -5.96 -9.62 4.20
N ALA A 98 -4.99 -9.69 3.28
CA ALA A 98 -5.17 -10.41 2.03
C ALA A 98 -5.38 -11.91 2.31
N GLU A 99 -6.52 -12.47 1.88
CA GLU A 99 -6.77 -13.91 1.96
C GLU A 99 -5.61 -14.65 1.29
N SER A 100 -4.94 -15.53 2.04
CA SER A 100 -3.76 -16.26 1.56
C SER A 100 -4.09 -16.98 0.24
N ALA A 101 -3.56 -16.46 -0.87
CA ALA A 101 -3.65 -17.09 -2.18
C ALA A 101 -2.78 -18.36 -2.25
#